data_AF-A0A8K1CNT2-F1
#
_entry.id   AF-A0A8K1CNT2-F1
#
_cell.length_a   1.000
_cell.length_b   1.000
_cell.length_c   1.000
_cell.angle_alpha   90.00
_cell.angle_beta   90.00
_cell.angle_gamma   90.00
#
_symmetry.space_group_name_H-M   'P 1'
#
loop_
_entity.id
_entity.type
_entity.pdbx_description
1 polymer ?
#
loop_
_entity_poly.entity_id
_entity_poly.type
_entity_poly.pdbx_seq_one_letter_code
_entity_poly.pdbx_strand_id
1 'polypeptide(L)'
;MVSYRALLTSFVASTLLSVTQAYRPGDQICSYSAGTTCPVDSLKLSTTDGSVLIYPGGNTRCAFDDFADAKSGFKTNSTYFFQVFPKPKREKLLLMFQGGGACIDSYTCNFALQCALGNGRTFTTVATASSTGVFNSSDPKNLFNDWNIVHIPYCTGDLHIGNKVLDGADTGLEALFNQPQCTNLGKKMHLNGFENTKAALAWAKANYPQVDDLVISGMSAGSLAAQALAVYVGDMWKVQSGSVRYAVLADSYMGVLPAERTAGNVINFYGTCDLDLKLPSSVVDSCQAKTTTIDEMVTAPLKLLPQSDWVFINSKGDQTQRYFYQVAKDGVFGYPFANILSEADLYTGMSKLVDAYKAVSSHVSSYFVNGEQHVFLLGNKYYDTVSDAGQKLGDFLAQWLSQLTEPTGAPEPTPTSSAPSPSVRPAC
;
A
#
# COMPACT_ATOMS: atom_id res chain seq x y z
N MET A 1 44.36 27.66 -54.58
CA MET A 1 43.66 28.52 -53.62
C MET A 1 42.42 29.09 -54.28
N VAL A 2 41.25 28.48 -54.07
CA VAL A 2 39.93 29.08 -54.31
C VAL A 2 38.97 28.42 -53.31
N SER A 3 38.26 29.25 -52.55
CA SER A 3 37.26 28.91 -51.53
C SER A 3 35.89 28.80 -52.17
N TYR A 4 35.07 27.81 -51.79
CA TYR A 4 33.61 27.95 -51.72
C TYR A 4 33.02 27.06 -50.62
N ARG A 5 32.13 27.67 -49.83
CA ARG A 5 31.36 27.11 -48.71
C ARG A 5 30.43 25.98 -49.17
N ALA A 6 30.26 24.95 -48.34
CA ALA A 6 29.05 24.15 -48.30
C ALA A 6 28.70 23.79 -46.85
N LEU A 7 27.43 24.02 -46.51
CA LEU A 7 26.80 23.73 -45.23
C LEU A 7 26.83 22.22 -44.95
N LEU A 8 27.05 21.85 -43.68
CA LEU A 8 26.47 20.65 -43.11
C LEU A 8 26.06 20.94 -41.66
N THR A 9 24.75 21.09 -41.51
CA THR A 9 24.00 21.18 -40.26
C THR A 9 24.29 19.97 -39.38
N SER A 10 24.78 20.21 -38.17
CA SER A 10 24.85 19.23 -37.10
C SER A 10 23.44 18.78 -36.71
N PHE A 11 23.06 17.57 -37.12
CA PHE A 11 22.02 16.82 -36.44
C PHE A 11 22.59 16.32 -35.11
N VAL A 12 22.29 17.05 -34.03
CA VAL A 12 22.41 16.49 -32.67
C VAL A 12 21.26 15.52 -32.51
N ALA A 13 21.50 14.25 -32.85
CA ALA A 13 20.65 13.17 -32.41
C ALA A 13 20.86 13.03 -30.90
N SER A 14 19.98 13.66 -30.12
CA SER A 14 19.86 13.41 -28.69
C SER A 14 19.59 11.92 -28.50
N THR A 15 20.61 11.17 -28.13
CA THR A 15 20.49 9.78 -27.70
C THR A 15 19.71 9.76 -26.38
N LEU A 16 18.38 9.74 -26.49
CA LEU A 16 17.50 9.22 -25.46
C LEU A 16 17.90 7.76 -25.25
N LEU A 17 18.76 7.54 -24.25
CA LEU A 17 18.97 6.23 -23.65
C LEU A 17 17.59 5.63 -23.41
N SER A 18 17.38 4.45 -23.97
CA SER A 18 16.12 3.74 -24.00
C SER A 18 15.62 3.47 -22.58
N VAL A 19 14.84 4.42 -22.04
CA VAL A 19 14.04 4.25 -20.83
C VAL A 19 13.01 3.19 -21.18
N THR A 20 13.32 1.95 -20.85
CA THR A 20 12.43 0.80 -21.07
C THR A 20 11.12 1.06 -20.31
N GLN A 21 10.10 1.46 -21.07
CA GLN A 21 8.90 2.17 -20.63
C GLN A 21 8.15 1.44 -19.52
N ALA A 22 7.98 2.11 -18.38
CA ALA A 22 7.01 1.76 -17.35
C ALA A 22 5.55 2.10 -17.76
N TYR A 23 5.36 2.39 -19.05
CA TYR A 23 4.14 2.83 -19.67
C TYR A 23 3.57 1.70 -20.52
N ARG A 24 2.28 1.47 -20.41
CA ARG A 24 1.54 0.54 -21.25
C ARG A 24 1.07 1.26 -22.51
N PRO A 25 0.93 0.56 -23.64
CA PRO A 25 0.34 1.15 -24.84
C PRO A 25 -1.03 1.80 -24.52
N GLY A 26 -1.14 3.10 -24.80
CA GLY A 26 -2.36 3.88 -24.55
C GLY A 26 -2.42 4.61 -23.21
N ASP A 27 -1.44 4.45 -22.31
CA ASP A 27 -1.38 5.25 -21.08
C ASP A 27 -1.32 6.75 -21.42
N GLN A 28 -2.07 7.56 -20.69
CA GLN A 28 -1.92 9.00 -20.68
C GLN A 28 -1.08 9.42 -19.48
N ILE A 29 -0.36 10.53 -19.61
CA ILE A 29 0.64 10.96 -18.65
C ILE A 29 0.41 12.42 -18.31
N CYS A 30 0.57 12.76 -17.04
CA CYS A 30 0.75 14.12 -16.59
C CYS A 30 1.96 14.21 -15.65
N SER A 31 2.83 15.18 -15.88
CA SER A 31 4.03 15.39 -15.06
C SER A 31 3.99 16.76 -14.42
N TYR A 32 4.44 16.84 -13.16
CA TYR A 32 4.59 18.12 -12.48
C TYR A 32 5.63 18.99 -13.18
N SER A 33 5.30 20.26 -13.40
CA SER A 33 6.20 21.27 -13.95
C SER A 33 5.83 22.65 -13.42
N ALA A 34 6.64 23.68 -13.71
CA ALA A 34 6.33 25.05 -13.30
C ALA A 34 4.97 25.49 -13.87
N GLY A 35 3.93 25.47 -13.01
CA GLY A 35 2.55 25.82 -13.36
C GLY A 35 1.59 24.64 -13.59
N THR A 36 2.05 23.38 -13.56
CA THR A 36 1.17 22.20 -13.70
C THR A 36 1.34 21.26 -12.51
N THR A 37 0.27 21.08 -11.73
CA THR A 37 0.18 20.09 -10.64
C THR A 37 -0.79 18.95 -10.97
N CYS A 38 -1.03 18.73 -12.27
CA CYS A 38 -1.93 17.72 -12.79
C CYS A 38 -3.32 17.71 -12.13
N PRO A 39 -4.06 18.85 -12.12
CA PRO A 39 -5.37 18.88 -11.50
C PRO A 39 -6.31 17.92 -12.22
N VAL A 40 -7.16 17.23 -11.45
CA VAL A 40 -8.02 16.13 -11.90
C VAL A 40 -8.92 16.54 -13.08
N ASP A 41 -9.38 17.79 -13.09
CA ASP A 41 -10.27 18.34 -14.13
C ASP A 41 -9.58 18.59 -15.47
N SER A 42 -8.26 18.70 -15.49
CA SER A 42 -7.49 18.91 -16.72
C SER A 42 -6.89 17.62 -17.27
N LEU A 43 -7.12 16.48 -16.61
CA LEU A 43 -6.52 15.22 -17.01
C LEU A 43 -7.14 14.70 -18.29
N LYS A 44 -6.29 14.43 -19.27
CA LYS A 44 -6.68 13.68 -20.47
C LYS A 44 -6.65 12.19 -20.12
N LEU A 45 -7.83 11.57 -20.05
CA LEU A 45 -7.97 10.16 -19.67
C LEU A 45 -7.55 9.21 -20.79
N SER A 46 -6.95 8.06 -20.43
CA SER A 46 -6.69 6.99 -21.38
C SER A 46 -7.99 6.43 -21.96
N THR A 47 -8.00 6.19 -23.27
CA THR A 47 -9.12 5.49 -23.93
C THR A 47 -9.13 3.98 -23.65
N THR A 48 -8.05 3.44 -23.10
CA THR A 48 -7.91 2.00 -22.82
C THR A 48 -8.62 1.63 -21.51
N ASP A 49 -8.41 2.40 -20.45
CA ASP A 49 -8.89 2.07 -19.11
C ASP A 49 -9.32 3.29 -18.28
N GLY A 50 -9.39 4.49 -18.90
CA GLY A 50 -9.76 5.72 -18.21
C GLY A 50 -8.70 6.26 -17.25
N SER A 51 -7.51 5.64 -17.17
CA SER A 51 -6.48 6.03 -16.22
C SER A 51 -5.50 7.07 -16.76
N VAL A 52 -4.76 7.70 -15.84
CA VAL A 52 -3.62 8.58 -16.14
C VAL A 52 -2.50 8.29 -15.17
N LEU A 53 -1.26 8.28 -15.66
CA LEU A 53 -0.06 8.20 -14.83
C LEU A 53 0.39 9.60 -14.43
N ILE A 54 0.54 9.84 -13.13
CA ILE A 54 1.00 11.10 -12.57
C ILE A 54 2.45 10.96 -12.14
N TYR A 55 3.32 11.80 -12.70
CA TYR A 55 4.74 11.89 -12.36
C TYR A 55 4.96 13.09 -11.45
N PRO A 56 4.98 12.90 -10.12
CA PRO A 56 5.10 14.00 -9.17
C PRO A 56 6.51 14.64 -9.15
N GLY A 57 7.54 13.91 -9.58
CA GLY A 57 8.92 14.38 -9.53
C GLY A 57 9.39 14.68 -8.10
N GLY A 58 10.24 15.69 -7.93
CA GLY A 58 10.79 16.04 -6.62
C GLY A 58 11.63 14.89 -6.05
N ASN A 59 11.37 14.52 -4.78
CA ASN A 59 12.12 13.46 -4.09
C ASN A 59 11.54 12.05 -4.31
N THR A 60 10.50 11.89 -5.14
CA THR A 60 9.94 10.56 -5.38
C THR A 60 10.87 9.71 -6.23
N ARG A 61 11.05 8.45 -5.85
CA ARG A 61 11.89 7.49 -6.56
C ARG A 61 11.66 6.06 -6.10
N CYS A 62 12.07 5.10 -6.91
CA CYS A 62 12.17 3.69 -6.54
C CYS A 62 13.51 3.37 -5.84
N ALA A 63 13.61 2.13 -5.35
CA ALA A 63 14.68 1.66 -4.46
C ALA A 63 16.10 1.87 -4.98
N PHE A 64 16.32 1.69 -6.27
CA PHE A 64 17.65 1.66 -6.85
C PHE A 64 17.74 2.60 -8.06
N ASP A 65 18.96 3.05 -8.35
CA ASP A 65 19.27 3.69 -9.63
C ASP A 65 19.06 2.69 -10.78
N ASP A 66 18.86 3.21 -11.99
CA ASP A 66 18.60 2.42 -13.19
C ASP A 66 19.70 1.37 -13.42
N PHE A 67 19.27 0.14 -13.66
CA PHE A 67 20.10 -1.02 -13.94
C PHE A 67 19.29 -2.08 -14.67
N ALA A 68 19.94 -2.82 -15.55
CA ALA A 68 19.37 -4.00 -16.18
C ALA A 68 20.48 -5.02 -16.43
N ASP A 69 20.23 -6.26 -16.02
CA ASP A 69 21.08 -7.40 -16.35
C ASP A 69 20.24 -8.48 -17.02
N ALA A 70 20.60 -8.80 -18.27
CA ALA A 70 19.89 -9.80 -19.06
C ALA A 70 20.10 -11.23 -18.51
N LYS A 71 21.23 -11.49 -17.82
CA LYS A 71 21.56 -12.83 -17.33
C LYS A 71 20.72 -13.23 -16.12
N SER A 72 20.56 -12.34 -15.14
CA SER A 72 19.69 -12.54 -13.98
C SER A 72 18.21 -12.22 -14.26
N GLY A 73 17.94 -11.43 -15.32
CA GLY A 73 16.62 -10.85 -15.55
C GLY A 73 16.28 -9.71 -14.58
N PHE A 74 17.24 -9.28 -13.76
CA PHE A 74 17.04 -8.21 -12.80
C PHE A 74 17.02 -6.84 -13.49
N LYS A 75 16.04 -6.03 -13.12
CA LYS A 75 15.86 -4.69 -13.65
C LYS A 75 15.42 -3.75 -12.53
N THR A 76 15.94 -2.53 -12.55
CA THR A 76 15.52 -1.44 -11.68
C THR A 76 15.22 -0.22 -12.54
N ASN A 77 14.34 0.64 -12.04
CA ASN A 77 14.07 1.95 -12.64
C ASN A 77 13.81 2.90 -11.48
N SER A 78 14.64 3.94 -11.37
CA SER A 78 14.57 4.94 -10.31
C SER A 78 13.31 5.81 -10.38
N THR A 79 12.67 5.89 -11.55
CA THR A 79 11.51 6.75 -11.79
C THR A 79 10.26 6.22 -11.06
N TYR A 80 9.62 7.10 -10.30
CA TYR A 80 8.34 6.84 -9.65
C TYR A 80 7.19 7.58 -10.34
N PHE A 81 6.01 6.95 -10.33
CA PHE A 81 4.73 7.56 -10.67
C PHE A 81 3.62 6.86 -9.87
N PHE A 82 2.46 7.50 -9.77
CA PHE A 82 1.22 6.87 -9.31
C PHE A 82 0.15 6.95 -10.40
N GLN A 83 -0.85 6.09 -10.32
CA GLN A 83 -1.88 5.96 -11.36
C GLN A 83 -3.24 6.37 -10.79
N VAL A 84 -4.00 7.15 -11.55
CA VAL A 84 -5.31 7.66 -11.12
C VAL A 84 -6.40 7.24 -12.08
N PHE A 85 -7.59 6.95 -11.54
CA PHE A 85 -8.80 6.62 -12.27
C PHE A 85 -9.91 7.59 -11.85
N PRO A 86 -9.98 8.79 -12.44
CA PRO A 86 -10.96 9.80 -12.07
C PRO A 86 -12.38 9.40 -12.47
N LYS A 87 -13.36 9.82 -11.67
CA LYS A 87 -14.80 9.72 -11.97
C LYS A 87 -15.43 11.11 -11.93
N PRO A 88 -16.55 11.32 -12.67
CA PRO A 88 -17.23 12.61 -12.66
C PRO A 88 -17.70 13.04 -11.25
N LYS A 89 -18.15 12.08 -10.44
CA LYS A 89 -18.49 12.30 -9.03
C LYS A 89 -17.25 12.18 -8.17
N ARG A 90 -17.11 13.04 -7.15
CA ARG A 90 -15.94 13.10 -6.25
C ARG A 90 -16.18 12.61 -4.84
N GLU A 91 -17.37 12.08 -4.57
CA GLU A 91 -17.83 11.69 -3.23
C GLU A 91 -17.08 10.47 -2.69
N LYS A 92 -16.60 9.59 -3.56
CA LYS A 92 -15.97 8.31 -3.20
C LYS A 92 -14.51 8.25 -3.65
N LEU A 93 -13.61 7.97 -2.71
CA LEU A 93 -12.16 7.88 -2.96
C LEU A 93 -11.57 6.60 -2.39
N LEU A 94 -10.91 5.83 -3.26
CA LEU A 94 -10.12 4.64 -2.91
C LEU A 94 -8.63 4.97 -3.09
N LEU A 95 -7.88 4.91 -1.99
CA LEU A 95 -6.42 4.97 -1.99
C LEU A 95 -5.90 3.53 -1.95
N MET A 96 -5.32 3.04 -3.04
CA MET A 96 -4.94 1.62 -3.20
C MET A 96 -3.42 1.45 -3.27
N PHE A 97 -2.83 0.90 -2.21
CA PHE A 97 -1.40 0.60 -2.12
C PHE A 97 -1.07 -0.75 -2.76
N GLN A 98 -0.16 -0.74 -3.74
CA GLN A 98 0.28 -1.95 -4.42
C GLN A 98 1.12 -2.83 -3.48
N GLY A 99 1.01 -4.14 -3.68
CA GLY A 99 1.93 -5.13 -3.12
C GLY A 99 3.19 -5.33 -3.94
N GLY A 100 4.04 -6.25 -3.50
CA GLY A 100 5.23 -6.64 -4.26
C GLY A 100 6.40 -7.04 -3.37
N GLY A 101 6.15 -7.78 -2.29
CA GLY A 101 7.18 -8.26 -1.37
C GLY A 101 7.79 -7.18 -0.47
N ALA A 102 8.95 -7.45 0.12
CA ALA A 102 9.67 -6.54 0.99
C ALA A 102 11.12 -7.02 1.17
N CYS A 103 11.98 -6.14 1.64
CA CYS A 103 13.23 -6.53 2.29
C CYS A 103 13.13 -6.17 3.77
N ILE A 104 13.77 -6.90 4.69
CA ILE A 104 13.53 -6.77 6.13
C ILE A 104 14.79 -6.45 6.95
N ASP A 105 15.97 -6.47 6.31
CA ASP A 105 17.26 -6.26 6.94
C ASP A 105 18.32 -5.81 5.92
N SER A 106 19.55 -5.56 6.37
CA SER A 106 20.65 -5.12 5.51
C SER A 106 21.02 -6.11 4.41
N TYR A 107 20.75 -7.41 4.59
CA TYR A 107 21.05 -8.43 3.60
C TYR A 107 20.00 -8.45 2.50
N THR A 108 18.75 -8.64 2.87
CA THR A 108 17.61 -8.66 1.95
C THR A 108 17.43 -7.33 1.23
N CYS A 109 17.83 -6.21 1.82
CA CYS A 109 17.78 -4.91 1.16
C CYS A 109 19.02 -4.62 0.28
N ASN A 110 20.02 -5.51 0.26
CA ASN A 110 21.23 -5.27 -0.52
C ASN A 110 20.98 -5.43 -2.03
N PHE A 111 21.46 -4.46 -2.82
CA PHE A 111 21.34 -4.49 -4.27
C PHE A 111 21.94 -5.75 -4.89
N ALA A 112 23.15 -6.13 -4.48
CA ALA A 112 23.88 -7.24 -5.09
C ALA A 112 23.14 -8.56 -4.86
N LEU A 113 22.57 -8.76 -3.66
CA LEU A 113 21.71 -9.90 -3.37
C LEU A 113 20.43 -9.90 -4.23
N GLN A 114 19.72 -8.77 -4.32
CA GLN A 114 18.49 -8.70 -5.14
C GLN A 114 18.77 -8.95 -6.62
N CYS A 115 19.89 -8.43 -7.14
CA CYS A 115 20.34 -8.71 -8.49
C CYS A 115 20.69 -10.18 -8.69
N ALA A 116 21.42 -10.77 -7.74
CA ALA A 116 21.85 -12.17 -7.82
C ALA A 116 20.67 -13.15 -7.76
N LEU A 117 19.62 -12.82 -6.99
CA LEU A 117 18.35 -13.55 -6.95
C LEU A 117 17.53 -13.39 -8.24
N GLY A 118 17.64 -12.26 -8.94
CA GLY A 118 16.99 -12.00 -10.23
C GLY A 118 15.47 -12.09 -10.16
N ASN A 119 14.90 -13.15 -10.73
CA ASN A 119 13.46 -13.44 -10.64
C ASN A 119 13.01 -13.87 -9.24
N GLY A 120 13.91 -14.40 -8.41
CA GLY A 120 13.66 -14.75 -7.00
C GLY A 120 13.86 -13.60 -6.02
N ARG A 121 14.01 -12.35 -6.52
CA ARG A 121 14.14 -11.16 -5.69
C ARG A 121 12.97 -11.04 -4.70
N THR A 122 13.25 -10.44 -3.56
CA THR A 122 12.28 -10.35 -2.45
C THR A 122 11.25 -9.24 -2.61
N PHE A 123 11.47 -8.29 -3.53
CA PHE A 123 10.51 -7.22 -3.79
C PHE A 123 10.56 -6.67 -5.23
N THR A 124 9.51 -5.92 -5.61
CA THR A 124 9.44 -5.20 -6.90
C THR A 124 10.30 -3.94 -6.88
N THR A 125 11.06 -3.71 -7.95
CA THR A 125 12.06 -2.63 -8.04
C THR A 125 11.71 -1.57 -9.08
N VAL A 126 10.50 -1.64 -9.64
CA VAL A 126 9.99 -0.78 -10.71
C VAL A 126 8.53 -0.46 -10.41
N ALA A 127 8.14 0.80 -10.50
CA ALA A 127 6.74 1.21 -10.41
C ALA A 127 5.96 0.71 -11.64
N THR A 128 4.80 0.08 -11.42
CA THR A 128 3.98 -0.51 -12.49
C THR A 128 2.52 -0.09 -12.39
N ALA A 129 1.95 0.35 -13.51
CA ALA A 129 0.51 0.55 -13.64
C ALA A 129 -0.27 -0.77 -13.74
N SER A 130 -1.55 -0.77 -13.38
CA SER A 130 -2.46 -1.93 -13.48
C SER A 130 -3.82 -1.53 -14.04
N SER A 131 -4.53 -2.45 -14.71
CA SER A 131 -5.93 -2.28 -15.13
C SER A 131 -6.75 -3.52 -14.79
N THR A 132 -6.30 -4.33 -13.83
CA THR A 132 -6.96 -5.57 -13.45
C THR A 132 -7.69 -5.45 -12.12
N GLY A 133 -8.62 -6.37 -11.88
CA GLY A 133 -9.39 -6.45 -10.64
C GLY A 133 -10.14 -5.17 -10.35
N VAL A 134 -9.91 -4.59 -9.17
CA VAL A 134 -10.50 -3.30 -8.75
C VAL A 134 -10.22 -2.14 -9.71
N PHE A 135 -9.15 -2.21 -10.50
CA PHE A 135 -8.83 -1.19 -11.50
C PHE A 135 -9.48 -1.43 -12.87
N ASN A 136 -10.10 -2.59 -13.08
CA ASN A 136 -10.73 -2.92 -14.34
C ASN A 136 -12.07 -2.19 -14.46
N SER A 137 -12.06 -1.01 -15.07
CA SER A 137 -13.26 -0.20 -15.30
C SER A 137 -14.20 -0.75 -16.36
N SER A 138 -13.76 -1.75 -17.13
CA SER A 138 -14.55 -2.38 -18.19
C SER A 138 -15.44 -3.51 -17.68
N ASP A 139 -15.16 -4.06 -16.49
CA ASP A 139 -16.00 -5.09 -15.90
C ASP A 139 -17.19 -4.45 -15.18
N PRO A 140 -18.44 -4.63 -15.64
CA PRO A 140 -19.61 -4.03 -15.01
C PRO A 140 -19.88 -4.54 -13.58
N LYS A 141 -19.29 -5.69 -13.18
CA LYS A 141 -19.42 -6.25 -11.82
C LYS A 141 -18.40 -5.69 -10.83
N ASN A 142 -17.44 -4.88 -11.29
CA ASN A 142 -16.46 -4.28 -10.40
C ASN A 142 -17.14 -3.27 -9.46
N LEU A 143 -17.12 -3.57 -8.16
CA LEU A 143 -17.76 -2.77 -7.10
C LEU A 143 -17.16 -1.37 -6.95
N PHE A 144 -15.96 -1.13 -7.50
CA PHE A 144 -15.26 0.15 -7.41
C PHE A 144 -15.40 1.01 -8.69
N ASN A 145 -16.30 0.65 -9.61
CA ASN A 145 -16.46 1.37 -10.87
C ASN A 145 -16.90 2.83 -10.72
N ASP A 146 -17.60 3.18 -9.65
CA ASP A 146 -18.05 4.53 -9.33
C ASP A 146 -17.09 5.29 -8.38
N TRP A 147 -15.98 4.67 -7.98
CA TRP A 147 -14.98 5.28 -7.11
C TRP A 147 -13.90 6.00 -7.91
N ASN A 148 -13.45 7.15 -7.39
CA ASN A 148 -12.15 7.68 -7.78
C ASN A 148 -11.08 6.80 -7.17
N ILE A 149 -10.10 6.36 -7.96
CA ILE A 149 -9.03 5.49 -7.46
C ILE A 149 -7.69 6.17 -7.64
N VAL A 150 -6.90 6.22 -6.56
CA VAL A 150 -5.47 6.56 -6.59
C VAL A 150 -4.70 5.29 -6.27
N HIS A 151 -4.19 4.65 -7.32
CA HIS A 151 -3.32 3.50 -7.22
C HIS A 151 -1.88 3.98 -6.99
N ILE A 152 -1.26 3.48 -5.92
CA ILE A 152 0.07 3.87 -5.43
C ILE A 152 1.01 2.67 -5.66
N PRO A 153 1.77 2.64 -6.77
CA PRO A 153 2.66 1.55 -7.08
C PRO A 153 3.77 1.38 -6.05
N TYR A 154 4.29 0.16 -5.93
CA TYR A 154 5.31 -0.21 -4.97
C TYR A 154 6.60 -0.62 -5.67
N CYS A 155 7.70 0.04 -5.31
CA CYS A 155 9.01 -0.23 -5.90
C CYS A 155 10.20 0.01 -4.96
N THR A 156 9.94 0.07 -3.65
CA THR A 156 10.89 0.57 -2.65
C THR A 156 11.30 -0.48 -1.61
N GLY A 157 10.61 -1.61 -1.52
CA GLY A 157 10.99 -2.71 -0.61
C GLY A 157 10.73 -2.46 0.88
N ASP A 158 10.09 -1.33 1.22
CA ASP A 158 9.95 -0.77 2.56
C ASP A 158 8.49 -0.56 3.01
N LEU A 159 7.56 -1.32 2.44
CA LEU A 159 6.12 -1.27 2.76
C LEU A 159 5.49 0.13 2.60
N HIS A 160 5.98 0.96 1.68
CA HIS A 160 5.51 2.34 1.43
C HIS A 160 5.75 3.33 2.59
N ILE A 161 6.51 2.91 3.61
CA ILE A 161 6.70 3.67 4.87
C ILE A 161 8.17 3.87 5.21
N GLY A 162 9.09 3.57 4.29
CA GLY A 162 10.52 3.81 4.48
C GLY A 162 10.93 5.27 4.28
N ASN A 163 11.94 5.68 5.04
CA ASN A 163 12.58 6.99 4.93
C ASN A 163 14.08 6.91 5.28
N LYS A 164 14.82 6.10 4.55
CA LYS A 164 16.23 5.84 4.83
C LYS A 164 17.01 5.49 3.57
N VAL A 165 18.31 5.79 3.56
CA VAL A 165 19.24 5.35 2.52
C VAL A 165 20.21 4.34 3.14
N LEU A 166 20.38 3.20 2.48
CA LEU A 166 21.34 2.17 2.86
C LEU A 166 22.55 2.21 1.93
N ASP A 167 23.72 1.91 2.50
CA ASP A 167 24.97 1.83 1.74
C ASP A 167 24.94 0.66 0.74
N GLY A 168 25.62 0.86 -0.39
CA GLY A 168 25.67 -0.10 -1.49
C GLY A 168 26.81 -1.11 -1.41
N ALA A 169 27.40 -1.30 -0.23
CA ALA A 169 28.47 -2.28 -0.04
C ALA A 169 27.90 -3.70 -0.12
N ASP A 170 28.58 -4.55 -0.87
CA ASP A 170 28.29 -5.97 -1.00
C ASP A 170 28.33 -6.69 0.37
N THR A 171 27.56 -7.77 0.51
CA THR A 171 27.44 -8.50 1.78
C THR A 171 28.27 -9.78 1.84
N GLY A 172 28.83 -10.21 0.70
CA GLY A 172 29.47 -11.49 0.50
C GLY A 172 28.49 -12.64 0.23
N LEU A 173 27.20 -12.51 0.59
CA LEU A 173 26.21 -13.58 0.40
C LEU A 173 25.82 -13.79 -1.05
N GLU A 174 25.82 -12.72 -1.84
CA GLU A 174 25.57 -12.75 -3.27
C GLU A 174 26.55 -13.69 -4.03
N ALA A 175 27.74 -13.96 -3.47
CA ALA A 175 28.70 -14.91 -4.03
C ALA A 175 28.16 -16.34 -4.11
N LEU A 176 27.20 -16.72 -3.24
CA LEU A 176 26.56 -18.04 -3.24
C LEU A 176 25.74 -18.31 -4.51
N PHE A 177 25.36 -17.26 -5.24
CA PHE A 177 24.49 -17.35 -6.42
C PHE A 177 25.26 -17.35 -7.74
N ASN A 178 26.60 -17.22 -7.70
CA ASN A 178 27.48 -17.24 -8.89
C ASN A 178 27.07 -16.22 -9.98
N GLN A 179 26.73 -15.00 -9.54
CA GLN A 179 26.38 -13.86 -10.41
C GLN A 179 27.39 -12.71 -10.25
N PRO A 180 28.64 -12.85 -10.74
CA PRO A 180 29.67 -11.83 -10.55
C PRO A 180 29.29 -10.46 -11.13
N GLN A 181 28.41 -10.43 -12.15
CA GLN A 181 27.91 -9.19 -12.74
C GLN A 181 27.01 -8.37 -11.80
N CYS A 182 26.55 -8.94 -10.68
CA CYS A 182 25.76 -8.26 -9.66
C CYS A 182 26.60 -7.70 -8.50
N THR A 183 27.91 -8.00 -8.46
CA THR A 183 28.81 -7.66 -7.35
C THR A 183 29.63 -6.41 -7.64
N ASN A 184 30.07 -5.72 -6.59
CA ASN A 184 30.95 -4.54 -6.63
C ASN A 184 30.39 -3.37 -7.43
N LEU A 185 29.05 -3.21 -7.43
CA LEU A 185 28.38 -2.13 -8.17
C LEU A 185 28.12 -0.88 -7.32
N GLY A 186 28.28 -0.96 -5.99
CA GLY A 186 28.18 0.19 -5.09
C GLY A 186 26.81 0.87 -5.07
N LYS A 187 25.75 0.14 -5.47
CA LYS A 187 24.39 0.68 -5.63
C LYS A 187 23.70 0.82 -4.28
N LYS A 188 23.45 2.06 -3.87
CA LYS A 188 22.69 2.37 -2.64
C LYS A 188 21.22 1.96 -2.78
N MET A 189 20.61 1.56 -1.68
CA MET A 189 19.15 1.38 -1.61
C MET A 189 18.50 2.61 -0.99
N HIS A 190 17.45 3.11 -1.63
CA HIS A 190 16.60 4.18 -1.15
C HIS A 190 15.28 3.59 -0.65
N LEU A 191 15.16 3.42 0.66
CA LEU A 191 13.88 3.16 1.33
C LEU A 191 13.09 4.48 1.32
N ASN A 192 12.49 4.78 0.17
CA ASN A 192 11.86 6.06 -0.18
C ASN A 192 10.33 5.98 -0.25
N GLY A 193 9.75 4.92 0.30
CA GLY A 193 8.33 4.63 0.23
C GLY A 193 7.48 5.76 0.78
N PHE A 194 7.87 6.37 1.91
CA PHE A 194 7.08 7.43 2.52
C PHE A 194 7.05 8.72 1.69
N GLU A 195 8.14 9.09 1.03
CA GLU A 195 8.16 10.24 0.12
C GLU A 195 7.24 10.02 -1.09
N ASN A 196 7.23 8.81 -1.65
CA ASN A 196 6.32 8.42 -2.73
C ASN A 196 4.85 8.48 -2.28
N THR A 197 4.56 7.92 -1.11
CA THR A 197 3.25 7.95 -0.45
C THR A 197 2.79 9.39 -0.23
N LYS A 198 3.62 10.25 0.36
CA LYS A 198 3.29 11.66 0.60
C LYS A 198 2.94 12.38 -0.68
N ALA A 199 3.70 12.16 -1.77
CA ALA A 199 3.44 12.81 -3.04
C ALA A 199 2.06 12.41 -3.62
N ALA A 200 1.73 11.11 -3.60
CA ALA A 200 0.44 10.61 -4.06
C ALA A 200 -0.73 11.10 -3.18
N LEU A 201 -0.59 11.07 -1.86
CA LEU A 201 -1.61 11.54 -0.92
C LEU A 201 -1.80 13.06 -0.99
N ALA A 202 -0.74 13.84 -1.18
CA ALA A 202 -0.83 15.28 -1.36
C ALA A 202 -1.60 15.63 -2.64
N TRP A 203 -1.33 14.92 -3.76
CA TRP A 203 -2.12 15.06 -4.97
C TRP A 203 -3.58 14.67 -4.74
N ALA A 204 -3.83 13.54 -4.10
CA ALA A 204 -5.18 13.06 -3.83
C ALA A 204 -5.96 14.07 -2.99
N LYS A 205 -5.37 14.59 -1.90
CA LYS A 205 -6.00 15.58 -1.03
C LYS A 205 -6.27 16.91 -1.73
N ALA A 206 -5.37 17.35 -2.61
CA ALA A 206 -5.57 18.58 -3.38
C ALA A 206 -6.74 18.47 -4.38
N ASN A 207 -6.95 17.28 -4.96
CA ASN A 207 -7.96 17.05 -5.99
C ASN A 207 -9.32 16.57 -5.44
N TYR A 208 -9.29 15.91 -4.27
CA TYR A 208 -10.44 15.40 -3.54
C TYR A 208 -10.41 15.92 -2.08
N PRO A 209 -10.50 17.25 -1.89
CA PRO A 209 -10.36 17.86 -0.56
C PRO A 209 -11.51 17.48 0.39
N GLN A 210 -12.68 17.16 -0.17
CA GLN A 210 -13.87 16.69 0.52
C GLN A 210 -14.38 15.44 -0.21
N VAL A 211 -14.67 14.41 0.57
CA VAL A 211 -15.22 13.12 0.12
C VAL A 211 -16.22 12.67 1.20
N ASP A 212 -17.23 11.92 0.79
CA ASP A 212 -18.19 11.32 1.71
C ASP A 212 -17.66 9.95 2.18
N ASP A 213 -17.10 9.17 1.25
CA ASP A 213 -16.52 7.86 1.49
C ASP A 213 -15.02 7.84 1.14
N LEU A 214 -14.20 7.43 2.10
CA LEU A 214 -12.77 7.28 1.93
C LEU A 214 -12.34 5.88 2.37
N VAL A 215 -11.81 5.11 1.43
CA VAL A 215 -11.22 3.80 1.70
C VAL A 215 -9.72 3.89 1.50
N ILE A 216 -8.94 3.62 2.55
CA ILE A 216 -7.54 3.25 2.42
C ILE A 216 -7.47 1.74 2.25
N SER A 217 -6.79 1.27 1.23
CA SER A 217 -6.70 -0.15 0.93
C SER A 217 -5.33 -0.50 0.41
N GLY A 218 -4.96 -1.77 0.54
CA GLY A 218 -3.80 -2.27 -0.13
C GLY A 218 -3.77 -3.78 -0.12
N MET A 219 -2.86 -4.30 -0.93
CA MET A 219 -2.68 -5.74 -1.12
C MET A 219 -1.26 -6.16 -0.75
N SER A 220 -1.09 -7.34 -0.14
CA SER A 220 0.24 -7.84 0.24
C SER A 220 0.98 -6.81 1.11
N ALA A 221 2.20 -6.41 0.77
CA ALA A 221 2.93 -5.30 1.39
C ALA A 221 2.11 -4.00 1.51
N GLY A 222 1.30 -3.66 0.50
CA GLY A 222 0.43 -2.50 0.52
C GLY A 222 -0.70 -2.60 1.55
N SER A 223 -1.12 -3.82 1.92
CA SER A 223 -2.12 -4.00 2.99
C SER A 223 -1.56 -3.61 4.36
N LEU A 224 -0.27 -3.86 4.61
CA LEU A 224 0.43 -3.38 5.81
C LEU A 224 0.60 -1.87 5.78
N ALA A 225 0.87 -1.28 4.60
CA ALA A 225 0.91 0.17 4.43
C ALA A 225 -0.45 0.81 4.78
N ALA A 226 -1.55 0.26 4.28
CA ALA A 226 -2.90 0.75 4.58
C ALA A 226 -3.20 0.72 6.08
N GLN A 227 -2.76 -0.33 6.79
CA GLN A 227 -2.89 -0.42 8.24
C GLN A 227 -2.03 0.64 8.95
N ALA A 228 -0.75 0.76 8.60
CA ALA A 228 0.21 1.66 9.23
C ALA A 228 -0.08 3.15 8.98
N LEU A 229 -0.64 3.48 7.81
CA LEU A 229 -0.94 4.85 7.38
C LEU A 229 -2.38 5.28 7.68
N ALA A 230 -3.21 4.41 8.31
CA ALA A 230 -4.62 4.68 8.54
C ALA A 230 -4.85 6.00 9.31
N VAL A 231 -4.10 6.24 10.38
CA VAL A 231 -4.25 7.47 11.17
C VAL A 231 -3.71 8.69 10.43
N TYR A 232 -2.58 8.55 9.72
CA TYR A 232 -2.01 9.62 8.91
C TYR A 232 -2.98 10.09 7.82
N VAL A 233 -3.61 9.16 7.10
CA VAL A 233 -4.64 9.46 6.11
C VAL A 233 -5.91 10.01 6.77
N GLY A 234 -6.34 9.42 7.90
CA GLY A 234 -7.47 9.92 8.68
C GLY A 234 -7.31 11.39 9.08
N ASP A 235 -6.12 11.78 9.54
CA ASP A 235 -5.76 13.17 9.87
C ASP A 235 -5.84 14.09 8.64
N MET A 236 -5.28 13.67 7.50
CA MET A 236 -5.32 14.45 6.24
C MET A 236 -6.75 14.77 5.78
N TRP A 237 -7.70 13.86 5.97
CA TRP A 237 -9.12 14.08 5.65
C TRP A 237 -9.98 14.48 6.86
N LYS A 238 -9.34 14.73 8.02
CA LYS A 238 -9.99 15.15 9.27
C LYS A 238 -11.09 14.19 9.73
N VAL A 239 -10.91 12.89 9.50
CA VAL A 239 -11.90 11.83 9.76
C VAL A 239 -12.46 11.93 11.19
N GLN A 240 -11.63 12.16 12.20
CA GLN A 240 -12.07 12.23 13.60
C GLN A 240 -13.00 13.40 13.92
N SER A 241 -12.94 14.48 13.12
CA SER A 241 -13.71 15.72 13.35
C SER A 241 -14.71 16.03 12.24
N GLY A 242 -14.74 15.20 11.19
CA GLY A 242 -15.54 15.39 10.01
C GLY A 242 -16.65 14.35 9.89
N SER A 243 -17.39 14.42 8.78
CA SER A 243 -18.44 13.47 8.42
C SER A 243 -17.99 12.40 7.41
N VAL A 244 -16.67 12.29 7.19
CA VAL A 244 -16.09 11.33 6.24
C VAL A 244 -16.25 9.93 6.79
N ARG A 245 -16.87 9.04 6.01
CA ARG A 245 -16.98 7.62 6.34
C ARG A 245 -15.70 6.96 5.87
N TYR A 246 -14.98 6.39 6.83
CA TYR A 246 -13.60 5.98 6.65
C TYR A 246 -13.44 4.48 6.85
N ALA A 247 -12.75 3.83 5.92
CA ALA A 247 -12.58 2.40 5.95
C ALA A 247 -11.15 1.97 5.60
N VAL A 248 -10.70 0.87 6.21
CA VAL A 248 -9.43 0.20 5.91
C VAL A 248 -9.72 -1.17 5.31
N LEU A 249 -9.28 -1.41 4.07
CA LEU A 249 -9.44 -2.68 3.37
C LEU A 249 -8.07 -3.33 3.12
N ALA A 250 -7.71 -4.30 3.96
CA ALA A 250 -6.44 -5.02 3.88
C ALA A 250 -6.62 -6.37 3.16
N ASP A 251 -5.97 -6.54 2.01
CA ASP A 251 -5.98 -7.78 1.23
C ASP A 251 -4.65 -8.55 1.34
N SER A 252 -4.71 -9.76 1.88
CA SER A 252 -3.65 -10.77 1.85
C SER A 252 -2.36 -10.42 2.61
N TYR A 253 -2.46 -9.68 3.71
CA TYR A 253 -1.38 -9.62 4.71
C TYR A 253 -1.85 -9.06 6.06
N MET A 254 -1.54 -9.76 7.16
CA MET A 254 -1.87 -9.29 8.53
C MET A 254 -0.66 -9.13 9.45
N GLY A 255 0.53 -9.53 9.01
CA GLY A 255 1.77 -9.34 9.76
C GLY A 255 1.99 -10.40 10.86
N VAL A 256 1.59 -11.66 10.63
CA VAL A 256 1.99 -12.74 11.54
C VAL A 256 3.52 -12.87 11.53
N LEU A 257 4.16 -12.71 12.69
CA LEU A 257 5.61 -12.74 12.85
C LEU A 257 6.06 -13.83 13.83
N PRO A 258 7.30 -14.33 13.71
CA PRO A 258 7.92 -15.20 14.71
C PRO A 258 8.00 -14.52 16.08
N ALA A 259 7.96 -15.30 17.17
CA ALA A 259 7.93 -14.79 18.54
C ALA A 259 9.14 -13.91 18.90
N GLU A 260 10.28 -14.17 18.28
CA GLU A 260 11.54 -13.45 18.41
C GLU A 260 11.67 -12.22 17.50
N ARG A 261 10.59 -11.83 16.81
CA ARG A 261 10.52 -10.67 15.92
C ARG A 261 9.32 -9.81 16.26
N THR A 262 9.55 -8.50 16.32
CA THR A 262 8.51 -7.49 16.53
C THR A 262 8.29 -6.70 15.24
N ALA A 263 7.13 -6.04 15.12
CA ALA A 263 6.90 -5.07 14.05
C ALA A 263 7.98 -3.98 14.08
N GLY A 264 8.29 -3.51 15.28
CA GLY A 264 9.32 -2.51 15.56
C GLY A 264 10.68 -2.86 14.97
N ASN A 265 11.09 -4.13 14.94
CA ASN A 265 12.36 -4.51 14.31
C ASN A 265 12.44 -4.10 12.83
N VAL A 266 11.35 -4.33 12.08
CA VAL A 266 11.30 -4.10 10.63
C VAL A 266 11.08 -2.62 10.33
N ILE A 267 10.06 -2.00 10.93
CA ILE A 267 9.73 -0.60 10.62
C ILE A 267 10.75 0.41 11.17
N ASN A 268 11.43 0.09 12.28
CA ASN A 268 12.57 0.90 12.72
C ASN A 268 13.75 0.80 11.74
N PHE A 269 14.00 -0.39 11.20
CA PHE A 269 15.06 -0.57 10.19
C PHE A 269 14.83 0.31 8.96
N TYR A 270 13.57 0.51 8.55
CA TYR A 270 13.18 1.39 7.45
C TYR A 270 13.29 2.90 7.76
N GLY A 271 13.52 3.29 9.02
CA GLY A 271 13.46 4.68 9.45
C GLY A 271 12.03 5.19 9.68
N THR A 272 11.03 4.31 9.73
CA THR A 272 9.62 4.69 9.87
C THR A 272 9.32 5.28 11.25
N CYS A 273 9.98 4.81 12.31
CA CYS A 273 9.69 5.27 13.67
C CYS A 273 10.02 6.75 13.92
N ASP A 274 10.80 7.38 13.03
CA ASP A 274 11.13 8.81 13.10
C ASP A 274 10.17 9.68 12.27
N LEU A 275 9.19 9.05 11.61
CA LEU A 275 8.13 9.73 10.86
C LEU A 275 6.95 10.06 11.77
N ASP A 276 6.35 11.24 11.55
CA ASP A 276 5.08 11.59 12.18
C ASP A 276 3.91 10.94 11.43
N LEU A 277 3.59 9.70 11.82
CA LEU A 277 2.41 8.96 11.34
C LEU A 277 1.15 9.24 12.17
N LYS A 278 1.17 10.29 13.02
CA LYS A 278 0.06 10.66 13.91
C LYS A 278 -0.31 9.58 14.94
N LEU A 279 0.61 8.65 15.22
CA LEU A 279 0.44 7.62 16.24
C LEU A 279 0.69 8.18 17.66
N PRO A 280 0.17 7.54 18.71
CA PRO A 280 0.45 7.94 20.09
C PRO A 280 1.95 7.85 20.40
N SER A 281 2.47 8.75 21.23
CA SER A 281 3.90 8.78 21.59
C SER A 281 4.38 7.45 22.17
N SER A 282 3.54 6.75 22.95
CA SER A 282 3.90 5.42 23.49
C SER A 282 4.19 4.37 22.42
N VAL A 283 3.48 4.43 21.28
CA VAL A 283 3.71 3.53 20.14
C VAL A 283 4.98 3.93 19.39
N VAL A 284 5.22 5.24 19.26
CA VAL A 284 6.45 5.77 18.67
C VAL A 284 7.68 5.37 19.51
N ASP A 285 7.60 5.52 20.83
CA ASP A 285 8.65 5.14 21.78
C ASP A 285 8.95 3.64 21.70
N SER A 286 7.90 2.78 21.69
CA SER A 286 8.10 1.33 21.56
C SER A 286 8.66 0.95 20.18
N CYS A 287 8.38 1.74 19.14
CA CYS A 287 8.85 1.52 17.77
C CYS A 287 10.34 1.80 17.70
N GLN A 288 10.77 2.94 18.24
CA GLN A 288 12.18 3.32 18.36
C GLN A 288 12.96 2.33 19.23
N ALA A 289 12.33 1.81 20.29
CA ALA A 289 12.88 0.74 21.11
C ALA A 289 12.84 -0.66 20.44
N LYS A 290 12.26 -0.79 19.25
CA LYS A 290 12.08 -2.06 18.49
C LYS A 290 11.27 -3.12 19.24
N THR A 291 10.33 -2.68 20.07
CA THR A 291 9.49 -3.55 20.90
C THR A 291 8.03 -3.59 20.47
N THR A 292 7.57 -2.62 19.66
CA THR A 292 6.19 -2.58 19.19
C THR A 292 5.80 -3.85 18.47
N THR A 293 4.69 -4.43 18.89
CA THR A 293 4.12 -5.62 18.28
C THR A 293 3.20 -5.26 17.11
N ILE A 294 2.85 -6.26 16.31
CA ILE A 294 1.91 -6.06 15.19
C ILE A 294 0.51 -5.72 15.71
N ASP A 295 0.09 -6.30 16.84
CA ASP A 295 -1.19 -5.98 17.44
C ASP A 295 -1.26 -4.54 17.95
N GLU A 296 -0.20 -4.01 18.55
CA GLU A 296 -0.13 -2.60 18.95
C GLU A 296 -0.21 -1.66 17.74
N MET A 297 0.48 -2.00 16.65
CA MET A 297 0.49 -1.20 15.42
C MET A 297 -0.88 -1.04 14.76
N VAL A 298 -1.83 -1.96 15.00
CA VAL A 298 -3.19 -1.92 14.45
C VAL A 298 -4.22 -1.49 15.49
N THR A 299 -4.09 -1.95 16.73
CA THR A 299 -5.02 -1.59 17.81
C THR A 299 -4.91 -0.12 18.22
N ALA A 300 -3.75 0.52 18.07
CA ALA A 300 -3.62 1.96 18.29
C ALA A 300 -4.41 2.80 17.26
N PRO A 301 -4.26 2.58 15.94
CA PRO A 301 -5.16 3.17 14.94
C PRO A 301 -6.65 2.92 15.19
N LEU A 302 -7.05 1.70 15.54
CA LEU A 302 -8.45 1.38 15.85
C LEU A 302 -9.01 2.23 16.99
N LYS A 303 -8.21 2.50 18.04
CA LYS A 303 -8.61 3.38 19.15
C LYS A 303 -8.70 4.85 18.74
N LEU A 304 -7.84 5.30 17.82
CA LEU A 304 -7.82 6.68 17.34
C LEU A 304 -8.88 6.96 16.27
N LEU A 305 -9.39 5.91 15.62
CA LEU A 305 -10.40 5.97 14.56
C LEU A 305 -11.59 5.06 14.89
N PRO A 306 -12.30 5.27 16.02
CA PRO A 306 -13.30 4.33 16.53
C PRO A 306 -14.52 4.15 15.61
N GLN A 307 -14.75 5.10 14.69
CA GLN A 307 -15.85 5.06 13.72
C GLN A 307 -15.45 4.46 12.37
N SER A 308 -14.22 3.97 12.23
CA SER A 308 -13.74 3.42 10.97
C SER A 308 -14.01 1.92 10.87
N ASP A 309 -14.40 1.46 9.67
CA ASP A 309 -14.61 0.04 9.39
C ASP A 309 -13.34 -0.61 8.85
N TRP A 310 -12.98 -1.77 9.38
CA TRP A 310 -11.75 -2.49 9.01
C TRP A 310 -12.08 -3.88 8.51
N VAL A 311 -11.61 -4.21 7.31
CA VAL A 311 -11.77 -5.52 6.69
C VAL A 311 -10.42 -6.13 6.38
N PHE A 312 -10.24 -7.39 6.80
CA PHE A 312 -9.07 -8.20 6.48
C PHE A 312 -9.48 -9.40 5.61
N ILE A 313 -9.08 -9.39 4.34
CA ILE A 313 -9.29 -10.50 3.38
C ILE A 313 -8.03 -11.36 3.35
N ASN A 314 -8.09 -12.63 3.70
CA ASN A 314 -6.91 -13.50 3.70
C ASN A 314 -7.23 -14.94 3.30
N SER A 315 -6.30 -15.57 2.60
CA SER A 315 -6.24 -17.03 2.55
C SER A 315 -5.76 -17.58 3.89
N LYS A 316 -6.36 -18.67 4.38
CA LYS A 316 -5.91 -19.34 5.62
C LYS A 316 -4.47 -19.84 5.54
N GLY A 317 -4.07 -20.28 4.35
CA GLY A 317 -2.75 -20.86 4.07
C GLY A 317 -1.85 -19.99 3.20
N ASP A 318 -2.09 -18.67 3.11
CA ASP A 318 -1.39 -17.73 2.22
C ASP A 318 0.12 -18.03 2.11
N GLN A 319 0.55 -18.44 0.91
CA GLN A 319 1.91 -18.89 0.67
C GLN A 319 2.94 -17.79 0.90
N THR A 320 2.60 -16.54 0.56
CA THR A 320 3.53 -15.41 0.65
C THR A 320 3.72 -15.00 2.10
N GLN A 321 2.65 -14.98 2.90
CA GLN A 321 2.76 -14.70 4.33
C GLN A 321 3.62 -15.75 5.04
N ARG A 322 3.43 -17.04 4.72
CA ARG A 322 4.26 -18.14 5.26
C ARG A 322 5.73 -18.03 4.84
N TYR A 323 5.99 -17.65 3.59
CA TYR A 323 7.34 -17.41 3.10
C TYR A 323 8.02 -16.28 3.86
N PHE A 324 7.38 -15.12 3.99
CA PHE A 324 7.97 -13.96 4.68
C PHE A 324 8.06 -14.12 6.19
N TYR A 325 7.17 -14.91 6.81
CA TYR A 325 7.36 -15.38 8.18
C TYR A 325 8.70 -16.10 8.30
N GLN A 326 9.01 -16.99 7.35
CA GLN A 326 10.27 -17.73 7.35
C GLN A 326 11.48 -16.82 7.07
N VAL A 327 11.34 -15.83 6.18
CA VAL A 327 12.37 -14.80 5.98
C VAL A 327 12.65 -14.04 7.27
N ALA A 328 11.61 -13.66 8.03
CA ALA A 328 11.78 -12.97 9.31
C ALA A 328 12.45 -13.85 10.38
N LYS A 329 12.17 -15.16 10.34
CA LYS A 329 12.68 -16.16 11.28
C LYS A 329 14.15 -16.49 11.03
N ASP A 330 14.46 -16.98 9.83
CA ASP A 330 15.76 -17.56 9.50
C ASP A 330 16.68 -16.58 8.76
N GLY A 331 16.14 -15.46 8.28
CA GLY A 331 16.85 -14.54 7.41
C GLY A 331 17.18 -15.17 6.04
N VAL A 332 18.01 -14.48 5.27
CA VAL A 332 18.47 -14.98 3.96
C VAL A 332 19.29 -16.28 4.06
N PHE A 333 19.92 -16.54 5.21
CA PHE A 333 20.75 -17.73 5.42
C PHE A 333 19.94 -19.04 5.43
N GLY A 334 18.63 -18.96 5.72
CA GLY A 334 17.73 -20.11 5.63
C GLY A 334 17.28 -20.42 4.21
N TYR A 335 17.60 -19.59 3.21
CA TYR A 335 17.13 -19.77 1.84
C TYR A 335 17.98 -20.78 1.05
N PRO A 336 17.38 -21.72 0.29
CA PRO A 336 15.94 -21.98 0.19
C PRO A 336 15.40 -22.66 1.45
N PHE A 337 14.23 -22.23 1.91
CA PHE A 337 13.65 -22.74 3.15
C PHE A 337 13.17 -24.18 2.97
N ALA A 338 13.71 -25.09 3.78
CA ALA A 338 13.31 -26.50 3.76
C ALA A 338 11.84 -26.69 4.16
N ASN A 339 11.36 -25.88 5.11
CA ASN A 339 9.96 -25.79 5.51
C ASN A 339 9.63 -24.31 5.76
N ILE A 340 8.42 -23.91 5.43
CA ILE A 340 7.83 -22.62 5.83
C ILE A 340 6.76 -22.86 6.89
N LEU A 341 6.29 -21.80 7.55
CA LEU A 341 5.19 -21.86 8.52
C LEU A 341 4.03 -22.71 7.98
N SER A 342 3.41 -23.55 8.81
CA SER A 342 2.26 -24.36 8.35
C SER A 342 1.03 -23.48 8.09
N GLU A 343 0.11 -23.92 7.22
CA GLU A 343 -1.16 -23.21 7.01
C GLU A 343 -1.97 -23.07 8.31
N ALA A 344 -1.99 -24.11 9.14
CA ALA A 344 -2.71 -24.11 10.41
C ALA A 344 -2.11 -23.10 11.41
N ASP A 345 -0.79 -22.99 11.48
CA ASP A 345 -0.13 -22.03 12.36
C ASP A 345 -0.29 -20.59 11.86
N LEU A 346 -0.21 -20.37 10.54
CA LEU A 346 -0.52 -19.05 9.96
C LEU A 346 -1.95 -18.64 10.30
N TYR A 347 -2.92 -19.50 10.03
CA TYR A 347 -4.33 -19.23 10.33
C TYR A 347 -4.55 -18.95 11.82
N THR A 348 -3.94 -19.74 12.70
CA THR A 348 -3.99 -19.53 14.15
C THR A 348 -3.44 -18.15 14.54
N GLY A 349 -2.31 -17.74 13.94
CA GLY A 349 -1.72 -16.42 14.15
C GLY A 349 -2.64 -15.30 13.69
N MET A 350 -3.21 -15.41 12.48
CA MET A 350 -4.15 -14.42 11.94
C MET A 350 -5.43 -14.32 12.77
N SER A 351 -6.00 -15.44 13.21
CA SER A 351 -7.18 -15.45 14.07
C SER A 351 -6.92 -14.72 15.40
N LYS A 352 -5.76 -14.94 16.04
CA LYS A 352 -5.39 -14.21 17.26
C LYS A 352 -5.31 -12.70 17.04
N LEU A 353 -4.74 -12.26 15.92
CA LEU A 353 -4.69 -10.84 15.57
C LEU A 353 -6.11 -10.27 15.36
N VAL A 354 -6.95 -10.95 14.59
CA VAL A 354 -8.36 -10.55 14.38
C VAL A 354 -9.13 -10.46 15.70
N ASP A 355 -8.97 -11.42 16.60
CA ASP A 355 -9.63 -11.41 17.91
C ASP A 355 -9.17 -10.22 18.76
N ALA A 356 -7.87 -9.92 18.76
CA ALA A 356 -7.33 -8.74 19.44
C ALA A 356 -7.90 -7.44 18.85
N TYR A 357 -8.08 -7.36 17.54
CA TYR A 357 -8.66 -6.19 16.87
C TYR A 357 -10.15 -6.03 17.19
N LYS A 358 -10.92 -7.13 17.17
CA LYS A 358 -12.34 -7.16 17.52
C LYS A 358 -12.61 -6.84 18.98
N ALA A 359 -11.66 -7.14 19.87
CA ALA A 359 -11.73 -6.73 21.27
C ALA A 359 -11.64 -5.20 21.45
N VAL A 360 -11.07 -4.48 20.48
CA VAL A 360 -10.95 -3.01 20.49
C VAL A 360 -12.11 -2.34 19.75
N SER A 361 -12.57 -2.90 18.62
CA SER A 361 -13.66 -2.32 17.84
C SER A 361 -14.56 -3.39 17.24
N SER A 362 -15.88 -3.20 17.38
CA SER A 362 -16.91 -4.02 16.72
C SER A 362 -16.98 -3.82 15.21
N HIS A 363 -16.29 -2.81 14.67
CA HIS A 363 -16.23 -2.48 13.25
C HIS A 363 -15.14 -3.26 12.49
N VAL A 364 -14.54 -4.27 13.13
CA VAL A 364 -13.54 -5.14 12.52
C VAL A 364 -14.19 -6.41 11.98
N SER A 365 -14.02 -6.63 10.68
CA SER A 365 -14.48 -7.81 9.95
C SER A 365 -13.32 -8.56 9.31
N SER A 366 -13.49 -9.87 9.12
CA SER A 366 -12.50 -10.76 8.52
C SER A 366 -13.15 -11.65 7.47
N TYR A 367 -12.52 -11.81 6.32
CA TYR A 367 -12.96 -12.66 5.23
C TYR A 367 -11.87 -13.69 4.94
N PHE A 368 -12.06 -14.92 5.43
CA PHE A 368 -11.09 -16.00 5.23
C PHE A 368 -11.46 -16.89 4.05
N VAL A 369 -10.47 -17.26 3.25
CA VAL A 369 -10.60 -18.15 2.09
C VAL A 369 -9.75 -19.39 2.34
N ASN A 370 -10.24 -20.58 1.97
CA ASN A 370 -9.44 -21.80 2.05
C ASN A 370 -8.38 -21.83 0.94
N GLY A 371 -7.18 -22.31 1.24
CA GLY A 371 -6.08 -22.46 0.29
C GLY A 371 -4.92 -21.47 0.54
N GLU A 372 -4.04 -21.36 -0.46
CA GLU A 372 -2.76 -20.64 -0.34
C GLU A 372 -2.67 -19.37 -1.21
N GLN A 373 -3.76 -18.99 -1.88
CA GLN A 373 -3.79 -17.85 -2.80
C GLN A 373 -3.31 -16.57 -2.11
N HIS A 374 -2.52 -15.77 -2.83
CA HIS A 374 -2.08 -14.47 -2.38
C HIS A 374 -2.67 -13.37 -3.27
N VAL A 375 -3.33 -12.39 -2.66
CA VAL A 375 -4.04 -11.27 -3.28
C VAL A 375 -5.32 -11.72 -4.01
N PHE A 376 -6.42 -11.02 -3.72
CA PHE A 376 -7.72 -11.25 -4.33
C PHE A 376 -8.14 -10.06 -5.21
N LEU A 377 -7.96 -8.83 -4.74
CA LEU A 377 -8.51 -7.62 -5.35
C LEU A 377 -7.90 -7.26 -6.72
N LEU A 378 -6.77 -7.88 -7.11
CA LEU A 378 -6.22 -7.76 -8.48
C LEU A 378 -6.80 -8.75 -9.48
N GLY A 379 -7.51 -9.79 -9.02
CA GLY A 379 -8.15 -10.75 -9.90
C GLY A 379 -9.38 -10.14 -10.57
N ASN A 380 -9.50 -10.22 -11.90
CA ASN A 380 -10.65 -9.69 -12.64
C ASN A 380 -12.01 -10.28 -12.20
N LYS A 381 -12.02 -11.38 -11.44
CA LYS A 381 -13.22 -11.98 -10.86
C LYS A 381 -13.13 -12.11 -9.35
N TYR A 382 -12.47 -11.16 -8.68
CA TYR A 382 -12.31 -11.17 -7.22
C TYR A 382 -13.67 -11.36 -6.51
N TYR A 383 -14.74 -10.80 -7.06
CA TYR A 383 -16.10 -10.91 -6.51
C TYR A 383 -16.63 -12.35 -6.45
N ASP A 384 -16.13 -13.27 -7.28
CA ASP A 384 -16.54 -14.67 -7.28
C ASP A 384 -15.73 -15.53 -6.29
N THR A 385 -14.69 -14.99 -5.63
CA THR A 385 -13.95 -15.69 -4.58
C THR A 385 -14.89 -16.05 -3.44
N VAL A 386 -14.91 -17.33 -3.04
CA VAL A 386 -15.77 -17.85 -1.98
C VAL A 386 -14.99 -18.02 -0.68
N SER A 387 -15.53 -17.54 0.44
CA SER A 387 -14.95 -17.70 1.77
C SER A 387 -15.04 -19.15 2.28
N ASP A 388 -14.36 -19.42 3.37
CA ASP A 388 -14.50 -20.66 4.14
C ASP A 388 -15.93 -20.88 4.68
N ALA A 389 -16.70 -19.80 4.85
CA ALA A 389 -18.10 -19.80 5.23
C ALA A 389 -19.08 -19.88 4.04
N GLY A 390 -18.59 -19.98 2.80
CA GLY A 390 -19.41 -20.12 1.60
C GLY A 390 -20.02 -18.81 1.07
N GLN A 391 -19.63 -17.65 1.59
CA GLN A 391 -20.05 -16.34 1.09
C GLN A 391 -19.18 -15.92 -0.10
N LYS A 392 -19.72 -15.20 -1.08
CA LYS A 392 -18.90 -14.57 -2.14
C LYS A 392 -18.31 -13.25 -1.68
N LEU A 393 -17.10 -12.95 -2.13
CA LEU A 393 -16.38 -11.74 -1.75
C LEU A 393 -17.08 -10.49 -2.28
N GLY A 394 -17.69 -10.59 -3.47
CA GLY A 394 -18.49 -9.50 -4.04
C GLY A 394 -19.68 -9.14 -3.17
N ASP A 395 -20.43 -10.13 -2.70
CA ASP A 395 -21.61 -9.91 -1.85
C ASP A 395 -21.21 -9.34 -0.49
N PHE A 396 -20.13 -9.88 0.09
CA PHE A 396 -19.56 -9.38 1.34
C PHE A 396 -19.12 -7.91 1.24
N LEU A 397 -18.32 -7.57 0.21
CA LEU A 397 -17.84 -6.21 0.02
C LEU A 397 -18.96 -5.24 -0.36
N ALA A 398 -19.96 -5.67 -1.15
CA ALA A 398 -21.11 -4.84 -1.47
C ALA A 398 -21.91 -4.47 -0.22
N GLN A 399 -22.16 -5.45 0.67
CA GLN A 399 -22.80 -5.19 1.95
C GLN A 399 -21.98 -4.24 2.82
N TRP A 400 -20.67 -4.50 2.93
CA TRP A 400 -19.77 -3.66 3.72
C TRP A 400 -19.68 -2.22 3.19
N LEU A 401 -19.52 -2.03 1.88
CA LEU A 401 -19.53 -0.70 1.25
C LEU A 401 -20.89 0.00 1.37
N SER A 402 -22.00 -0.73 1.44
CA SER A 402 -23.32 -0.13 1.66
C SER A 402 -23.51 0.37 3.10
N GLN A 403 -22.86 -0.25 4.08
CA GLN A 403 -22.84 0.26 5.46
C GLN A 403 -22.10 1.58 5.54
N LEU A 404 -21.08 1.78 4.69
CA LEU A 404 -20.49 3.10 4.50
C LEU A 404 -21.47 4.09 3.87
N THR A 405 -22.64 3.74 3.32
CA THR A 405 -23.57 4.73 2.72
C THR A 405 -24.75 5.10 3.62
N GLU A 406 -24.95 4.39 4.73
CA GLU A 406 -26.01 4.70 5.70
C GLU A 406 -25.50 5.74 6.70
N PRO A 407 -26.21 6.85 6.95
CA PRO A 407 -25.87 7.76 8.04
C PRO A 407 -25.96 6.97 9.34
N THR A 408 -24.88 6.93 10.12
CA THR A 408 -24.94 6.43 11.49
C THR A 408 -25.98 7.27 12.23
N GLY A 409 -27.14 6.67 12.49
CA GLY A 409 -28.20 7.29 13.25
C GLY A 409 -27.63 7.74 14.59
N ALA A 410 -27.79 9.02 14.91
CA ALA A 410 -27.50 9.53 16.24
C ALA A 410 -28.23 8.63 17.26
N PRO A 411 -27.60 8.28 18.40
CA PRO A 411 -28.27 7.49 19.42
C PRO A 411 -29.55 8.24 19.81
N GLU A 412 -30.68 7.54 19.70
CA GLU A 412 -32.00 8.06 20.06
C GLU A 412 -31.93 8.59 21.51
N PRO A 413 -32.30 9.87 21.75
CA PRO A 413 -32.24 10.41 23.09
C PRO A 413 -33.17 9.60 23.98
N THR A 414 -32.63 9.09 25.08
CA THR A 414 -33.38 8.37 26.10
C THR A 414 -34.62 9.18 26.47
N PRO A 415 -35.83 8.60 26.44
CA PRO A 415 -37.04 9.35 26.73
C PRO A 415 -36.96 9.89 28.16
N THR A 416 -36.84 11.21 28.27
CA THR A 416 -36.88 11.91 29.55
C THR A 416 -38.26 11.70 30.14
N SER A 417 -38.33 10.91 31.21
CA SER A 417 -39.51 10.79 32.06
C SER A 417 -39.98 12.18 32.47
N SER A 418 -41.10 12.63 31.92
CA SER A 418 -41.75 13.87 32.33
C SER A 418 -42.19 13.74 33.80
N ALA A 419 -41.64 14.60 34.64
CA ALA A 419 -42.11 14.78 36.01
C ALA A 419 -43.56 15.31 35.98
N PRO A 420 -44.45 14.84 36.87
CA PRO A 420 -45.84 15.28 36.88
C PRO A 420 -45.94 16.74 37.35
N SER A 421 -46.74 17.54 36.62
CA SER A 421 -47.07 18.92 36.96
C SER A 421 -47.67 19.02 38.37
N PRO A 422 -47.28 20.00 39.20
CA PRO A 422 -47.87 20.18 40.52
C PRO A 422 -49.30 20.69 40.40
N SER A 423 -50.20 20.04 41.13
CA SER A 423 -51.60 20.39 41.26
C SER A 423 -51.77 21.72 42.02
N VAL A 424 -52.61 22.58 41.46
CA VAL A 424 -53.05 23.84 42.05
C VAL A 424 -53.88 23.53 43.30
N ARG A 425 -53.50 24.09 44.46
CA ARG A 425 -54.38 24.19 45.64
C ARG A 425 -55.07 25.55 45.65
N PRO A 426 -56.37 25.63 45.98
CA PRO A 426 -57.06 26.90 46.15
C PRO A 426 -56.77 27.50 47.53
N ALA A 427 -56.83 28.83 47.59
CA ALA A 427 -56.59 29.66 48.75
C ALA A 427 -57.59 29.42 49.91
N CYS A 428 -57.05 29.42 51.13
CA CYS A 428 -57.58 30.08 52.34
C CYS A 428 -56.40 30.29 53.30
#